data_AF-A0A2P2M1M7-F1
#
_entry.id   AF-A0A2P2M1M7-F1
#
_cell.length_a   1.000
_cell.length_b   1.000
_cell.length_c   1.000
_cell.angle_alpha   90.00
_cell.angle_beta   90.00
_cell.angle_gamma   90.00
#
_symmetry.space_group_name_H-M   'P 1'
#
loop_
_entity.id
_entity.type
_entity.pdbx_description
1 polymer ?
#
loop_
_entity_poly.entity_id
_entity_poly.type
_entity_poly.pdbx_seq_one_letter_code
_entity_poly.pdbx_strand_id
1 'polypeptide(L)'
;MGVSFLSTLPSLVNASSLSIANTATARYIPHPVAIRCTKIERDVIGDDCLQRRDVLKCLGATIGMELISSSGSFVEMANAADIIQRRQRSEFQSSVKGTLSNAIKGRPEIIPSILTLALNDALTYDKASKTGGPNGSVRFSSEISRPENKGLSVALTLLEEARKEIDSYSKGGPISFADLIQYAAQSAIKATFLASAIRKCGGNEEKGILLYTAYGSNGQVSLLTWLIVME
;
A
#
# COMPACT_ATOMS: atom_id res chain seq x y z
N MET A 1 -17.14 -39.19 43.93
CA MET A 1 -18.07 -38.06 43.76
C MET A 1 -17.44 -36.82 44.36
N GLY A 2 -17.52 -35.68 43.68
CA GLY A 2 -17.07 -34.37 44.19
C GLY A 2 -16.09 -33.67 43.25
N VAL A 3 -16.61 -33.04 42.19
CA VAL A 3 -15.89 -32.05 41.38
C VAL A 3 -15.88 -30.71 42.11
N SER A 4 -14.81 -29.91 41.96
CA SER A 4 -14.79 -28.51 42.37
C SER A 4 -14.06 -27.69 41.30
N PHE A 5 -14.82 -26.82 40.65
CA PHE A 5 -14.35 -25.78 39.73
C PHE A 5 -14.28 -24.47 40.50
N LEU A 6 -13.17 -23.73 40.40
CA LEU A 6 -13.10 -22.34 40.85
C LEU A 6 -12.47 -21.47 39.77
N SER A 7 -13.34 -20.69 39.13
CA SER A 7 -13.04 -19.58 38.22
C SER A 7 -12.54 -18.37 39.00
N THR A 8 -11.49 -17.69 38.52
CA THR A 8 -11.08 -16.39 39.06
C THR A 8 -10.99 -15.37 37.92
N LEU A 9 -11.86 -14.36 37.96
CA LEU A 9 -11.79 -13.12 37.16
C LEU A 9 -11.58 -11.92 38.11
N PRO A 10 -11.02 -10.79 37.61
CA PRO A 10 -10.36 -9.78 38.43
C PRO A 10 -11.30 -8.68 38.94
N SER A 11 -11.00 -8.13 40.12
CA SER A 11 -11.68 -6.99 40.73
C SER A 11 -11.10 -5.64 40.28
N LEU A 12 -11.96 -4.76 39.77
CA LEU A 12 -11.83 -3.29 39.77
C LEU A 12 -11.77 -2.81 41.24
N VAL A 13 -11.13 -1.73 41.71
CA VAL A 13 -10.96 -0.34 41.24
C VAL A 13 -9.89 0.32 42.14
N ASN A 14 -9.21 1.37 41.67
CA ASN A 14 -9.25 2.75 42.23
C ASN A 14 -7.94 3.51 41.94
N ALA A 15 -7.95 4.40 40.94
CA ALA A 15 -6.88 5.37 40.68
C ALA A 15 -7.40 6.78 41.03
N SER A 16 -6.68 7.46 41.91
CA SER A 16 -6.93 8.81 42.37
C SER A 16 -6.59 9.88 41.33
N SER A 17 -7.39 10.96 41.38
CA SER A 17 -7.52 12.15 40.55
C SER A 17 -6.31 13.09 40.40
N LEU A 18 -6.20 13.82 39.28
CA LEU A 18 -6.43 15.29 39.23
C LEU A 18 -6.50 15.89 37.80
N SER A 19 -7.59 16.63 37.58
CA SER A 19 -7.92 17.78 36.68
C SER A 19 -7.39 17.90 35.24
N ILE A 20 -8.31 17.87 34.27
CA ILE A 20 -8.27 18.72 33.06
C ILE A 20 -9.68 19.31 32.83
N ALA A 21 -9.72 20.59 32.50
CA ALA A 21 -10.89 21.46 32.43
C ALA A 21 -11.87 21.13 31.29
N ASN A 22 -13.15 21.44 31.54
CA ASN A 22 -14.29 21.26 30.65
C ASN A 22 -14.29 22.24 29.46
N THR A 23 -14.58 21.73 28.26
CA THR A 23 -15.14 22.52 27.15
C THR A 23 -16.30 21.78 26.50
N ALA A 24 -17.36 22.53 26.21
CA ALA A 24 -18.72 22.06 26.01
C ALA A 24 -18.96 21.24 24.73
N THR A 25 -19.83 20.24 24.84
CA THR A 25 -20.37 19.40 23.77
C THR A 25 -21.47 20.13 22.97
N ALA A 26 -21.31 20.25 21.64
CA ALA A 26 -22.41 20.53 20.73
C ALA A 26 -22.82 19.23 20.01
N ARG A 27 -24.07 18.81 20.21
CA ARG A 27 -24.67 17.60 19.61
C ARG A 27 -25.01 17.88 18.14
N TYR A 28 -24.62 16.99 17.23
CA TYR A 28 -24.97 17.07 15.81
C TYR A 28 -26.14 16.11 15.50
N ILE A 29 -27.23 16.65 14.93
CA ILE A 29 -28.41 15.91 14.50
C ILE A 29 -28.29 15.68 12.98
N PRO A 30 -28.37 14.44 12.45
CA PRO A 30 -28.28 14.22 11.01
C PRO A 30 -29.61 14.56 10.33
N HIS A 31 -29.59 15.48 9.35
CA HIS A 31 -30.72 15.75 8.46
C HIS A 31 -30.54 14.98 7.14
N PRO A 32 -31.60 14.36 6.59
CA PRO A 32 -31.52 13.59 5.35
C PRO A 32 -31.43 14.54 4.14
N VAL A 33 -30.39 14.37 3.31
CA VAL A 33 -30.23 15.11 2.07
C VAL A 33 -30.96 14.35 0.95
N ALA A 34 -32.10 14.89 0.51
CA ALA A 34 -32.77 14.43 -0.70
C ALA A 34 -32.11 15.07 -1.93
N ILE A 35 -31.62 14.26 -2.85
CA ILE A 35 -31.09 14.72 -4.15
C ILE A 35 -32.28 15.00 -5.07
N ARG A 36 -32.56 16.28 -5.35
CA ARG A 36 -33.59 16.71 -6.30
C ARG A 36 -32.95 17.07 -7.63
N CYS A 37 -33.14 16.22 -8.65
CA CYS A 37 -32.88 16.60 -10.04
C CYS A 37 -33.95 17.60 -10.51
N THR A 38 -33.56 18.84 -10.80
CA THR A 38 -34.45 19.82 -11.44
C THR A 38 -34.21 19.86 -12.95
N LYS A 39 -35.25 19.48 -13.69
CA LYS A 39 -35.41 19.66 -15.14
C LYS A 39 -35.39 21.17 -15.46
N ILE A 40 -34.58 21.58 -16.44
CA ILE A 40 -34.54 22.97 -16.91
C ILE A 40 -35.69 23.15 -17.91
N GLU A 41 -36.72 23.88 -17.50
CA GLU A 41 -37.67 24.52 -18.41
C GLU A 41 -37.33 26.02 -18.46
N ARG A 42 -37.27 26.54 -19.69
CA ARG A 42 -37.09 27.97 -19.97
C ARG A 42 -38.48 28.57 -20.06
N ASP A 43 -38.71 29.63 -19.30
CA ASP A 43 -39.72 30.63 -19.64
C ASP A 43 -39.25 32.03 -19.25
N VAL A 44 -39.75 33.00 -20.00
CA VAL A 44 -39.17 34.30 -20.29
C VAL A 44 -40.10 35.42 -19.78
N ILE A 45 -39.48 36.48 -19.23
CA ILE A 45 -39.96 37.85 -18.90
C ILE A 45 -40.77 38.06 -17.61
N GLY A 46 -40.29 39.01 -16.78
CA GLY A 46 -41.12 39.83 -15.90
C GLY A 46 -40.41 40.43 -14.68
N ASP A 47 -40.01 41.68 -14.83
CA ASP A 47 -39.91 42.75 -13.81
C ASP A 47 -38.70 42.89 -12.87
N ASP A 48 -38.30 44.17 -12.78
CA ASP A 48 -37.10 44.75 -12.19
C ASP A 48 -36.99 44.60 -10.68
N CYS A 49 -35.85 44.05 -10.25
CA CYS A 49 -35.21 44.47 -8.99
C CYS A 49 -33.70 44.20 -9.10
N LEU A 50 -32.92 45.25 -9.38
CA LEU A 50 -31.46 45.16 -9.47
C LEU A 50 -30.86 44.88 -8.08
N GLN A 51 -30.65 43.60 -7.78
CA GLN A 51 -29.95 43.13 -6.58
C GLN A 51 -28.44 43.20 -6.78
N ARG A 52 -27.69 43.27 -5.67
CA ARG A 52 -26.21 43.37 -5.57
C ARG A 52 -25.40 42.25 -6.25
N ARG A 53 -26.00 41.40 -7.10
CA ARG A 53 -25.34 40.30 -7.84
C ARG A 53 -25.00 40.61 -9.30
N ASP A 54 -25.29 41.82 -9.81
CA ASP A 54 -25.02 42.15 -11.23
C ASP A 54 -23.71 42.93 -11.49
N VAL A 55 -22.80 43.04 -10.51
CA VAL A 55 -21.50 43.71 -10.71
C VAL A 55 -20.41 42.80 -11.32
N LEU A 56 -20.70 41.51 -11.55
CA LEU A 56 -19.77 40.59 -12.22
C LEU A 56 -20.32 40.10 -13.56
N LYS A 57 -20.71 41.01 -14.45
CA LYS A 57 -21.21 40.65 -15.79
C LYS A 57 -20.49 41.25 -16.99
N CYS A 58 -19.46 42.08 -16.86
CA CYS A 58 -18.92 42.75 -18.07
C CYS A 58 -17.40 42.78 -18.32
N LEU A 59 -16.53 42.05 -17.61
CA LEU A 59 -15.09 42.05 -17.99
C LEU A 59 -14.33 40.71 -17.95
N GLY A 60 -15.00 39.56 -17.76
CA GLY A 60 -14.29 38.26 -17.65
C GLY A 60 -14.93 37.07 -18.38
N ALA A 61 -15.99 37.27 -19.17
CA ALA A 61 -16.76 36.16 -19.75
C ALA A 61 -16.27 35.71 -21.14
N THR A 62 -15.33 36.42 -21.79
CA THR A 62 -14.85 36.06 -23.13
C THR A 62 -13.58 35.20 -23.14
N ILE A 63 -12.85 35.08 -22.02
CA ILE A 63 -11.65 34.23 -21.92
C ILE A 63 -11.93 32.92 -21.13
N GLY A 64 -13.01 32.86 -20.35
CA GLY A 64 -13.34 31.69 -19.52
C GLY A 64 -13.99 30.50 -20.25
N MET A 65 -14.52 30.70 -21.46
CA MET A 65 -15.28 29.63 -22.14
C MET A 65 -14.38 28.64 -22.89
N GLU A 66 -13.16 29.02 -23.28
CA GLU A 66 -12.19 28.10 -23.90
C GLU A 66 -11.52 27.14 -22.90
N LEU A 67 -11.36 27.55 -21.64
CA LEU A 67 -10.75 26.70 -20.61
C LEU A 67 -11.67 25.56 -20.16
N ILE A 68 -12.99 25.77 -20.12
CA ILE A 68 -13.95 24.75 -19.69
C ILE A 68 -14.20 23.71 -20.80
N SER A 69 -14.16 24.11 -22.07
CA SER A 69 -14.34 23.18 -23.21
C SER A 69 -13.05 22.41 -23.56
N SER A 70 -11.88 23.01 -23.34
CA SER A 70 -10.57 22.37 -23.57
C SER A 70 -10.19 21.33 -22.50
N SER A 71 -10.76 21.45 -21.29
CA SER A 71 -10.40 20.56 -20.16
C SER A 71 -10.82 19.09 -20.34
N GLY A 72 -11.80 18.79 -21.20
CA GLY A 72 -12.31 17.43 -21.37
C GLY A 72 -11.31 16.46 -22.00
N SER A 73 -10.61 16.89 -23.07
CA SER A 73 -9.65 16.03 -23.79
C SER A 73 -8.38 15.78 -22.99
N PHE A 74 -7.89 16.79 -22.24
CA PHE A 74 -6.73 16.62 -21.36
C PHE A 74 -7.03 15.74 -20.16
N VAL A 75 -8.23 15.84 -19.56
CA VAL A 75 -8.65 14.96 -18.45
C VAL A 75 -8.85 13.51 -18.94
N GLU A 76 -9.40 13.32 -20.13
CA GLU A 76 -9.57 11.98 -20.73
C GLU A 76 -8.20 11.35 -21.10
N MET A 77 -7.30 12.11 -21.72
CA MET A 77 -5.94 11.64 -22.02
C MET A 77 -5.13 11.36 -20.74
N ALA A 78 -5.24 12.20 -19.71
CA ALA A 78 -4.57 11.97 -18.43
C ALA A 78 -5.10 10.71 -17.73
N ASN A 79 -6.41 10.47 -17.76
CA ASN A 79 -7.03 9.26 -17.22
C ASN A 79 -6.64 8.00 -18.02
N ALA A 80 -6.65 8.06 -19.35
CA ALA A 80 -6.24 6.94 -20.20
C ALA A 80 -4.75 6.60 -20.00
N ALA A 81 -3.88 7.62 -19.92
CA ALA A 81 -2.47 7.44 -19.63
C ALA A 81 -2.24 6.80 -18.24
N ASP A 82 -2.97 7.24 -17.21
CA ASP A 82 -2.92 6.66 -15.87
C ASP A 82 -3.36 5.18 -15.86
N ILE A 83 -4.45 4.82 -16.54
CA ILE A 83 -4.91 3.43 -16.65
C ILE A 83 -3.84 2.55 -17.33
N ILE A 84 -3.21 3.04 -18.39
CA ILE A 84 -2.14 2.32 -19.11
C ILE A 84 -0.93 2.12 -18.20
N GLN A 85 -0.51 3.16 -17.48
CA GLN A 85 0.63 3.09 -16.56
C GLN A 85 0.37 2.08 -15.44
N ARG A 86 -0.82 2.08 -14.84
CA ARG A 86 -1.20 1.09 -13.82
C ARG A 86 -1.16 -0.33 -14.36
N ARG A 87 -1.65 -0.55 -15.58
CA ARG A 87 -1.61 -1.87 -16.23
C ARG A 87 -0.16 -2.34 -16.42
N GLN A 88 0.67 -1.52 -17.05
CA GLN A 88 2.08 -1.85 -17.29
C GLN A 88 2.83 -2.17 -15.98
N ARG A 89 2.59 -1.37 -14.94
CA ARG A 89 3.16 -1.61 -13.61
C ARG A 89 2.65 -2.91 -13.00
N SER A 90 1.35 -3.21 -13.10
CA SER A 90 0.77 -4.44 -12.58
C SER A 90 1.31 -5.70 -13.27
N GLU A 91 1.49 -5.64 -14.59
CA GLU A 91 2.07 -6.72 -15.39
C GLU A 91 3.53 -6.95 -15.00
N PHE A 92 4.32 -5.89 -14.88
CA PHE A 92 5.71 -5.96 -14.44
C PHE A 92 5.84 -6.49 -13.01
N GLN A 93 5.00 -6.05 -12.08
CA GLN A 93 5.00 -6.59 -10.72
C GLN A 93 4.65 -8.07 -10.67
N SER A 94 3.71 -8.51 -11.52
CA SER A 94 3.34 -9.92 -11.60
C SER A 94 4.53 -10.75 -12.05
N SER A 95 5.27 -10.31 -13.09
CA SER A 95 6.48 -11.01 -13.54
C SER A 95 7.59 -10.99 -12.49
N VAL A 96 7.85 -9.86 -11.84
CA VAL A 96 8.82 -9.74 -10.73
C VAL A 96 8.49 -10.70 -9.59
N LYS A 97 7.23 -10.74 -9.15
CA LYS A 97 6.77 -11.67 -8.09
C LYS A 97 6.94 -13.13 -8.52
N GLY A 98 6.68 -13.44 -9.79
CA GLY A 98 6.91 -14.76 -10.37
C GLY A 98 8.38 -15.18 -10.26
N THR A 99 9.29 -14.36 -10.78
CA THR A 99 10.74 -14.59 -10.75
C THR A 99 11.27 -14.77 -9.33
N LEU A 100 10.90 -13.87 -8.42
CA LEU A 100 11.31 -13.96 -7.02
C LEU A 100 10.74 -15.21 -6.32
N SER A 101 9.49 -15.57 -6.60
CA SER A 101 8.89 -16.78 -6.03
C SER A 101 9.60 -18.06 -6.49
N ASN A 102 10.03 -18.10 -7.77
CA ASN A 102 10.78 -19.22 -8.32
C ASN A 102 12.19 -19.31 -7.71
N ALA A 103 12.90 -18.18 -7.61
CA ALA A 103 14.22 -18.11 -7.00
C ALA A 103 14.19 -18.56 -5.53
N ILE A 104 13.20 -18.11 -4.77
CA ILE A 104 13.03 -18.47 -3.35
C ILE A 104 12.62 -19.94 -3.20
N LYS A 105 11.76 -20.47 -4.08
CA LYS A 105 11.38 -21.89 -4.07
C LYS A 105 12.58 -22.80 -4.31
N GLY A 106 13.55 -22.36 -5.11
CA GLY A 106 14.80 -23.09 -5.34
C GLY A 106 15.74 -23.12 -4.12
N ARG A 107 15.62 -22.15 -3.20
CA ARG A 107 16.51 -21.99 -2.04
C ARG A 107 15.76 -21.56 -0.77
N PRO A 108 14.93 -22.44 -0.18
CA PRO A 108 14.10 -22.10 0.97
C PRO A 108 14.92 -21.77 2.24
N GLU A 109 16.18 -22.19 2.32
CA GLU A 109 17.09 -21.91 3.43
C GLU A 109 17.47 -20.42 3.56
N ILE A 110 17.34 -19.65 2.47
CA ILE A 110 17.69 -18.22 2.42
C ILE A 110 16.53 -17.33 2.91
N ILE A 111 15.32 -17.87 3.05
CA ILE A 111 14.13 -17.11 3.47
C ILE A 111 14.39 -16.24 4.72
N PRO A 112 14.97 -16.76 5.82
CA PRO A 112 15.26 -15.93 7.00
C PRO A 112 16.23 -14.79 6.69
N SER A 113 17.23 -15.02 5.85
CA SER A 113 18.20 -13.99 5.45
C SER A 113 17.57 -12.89 4.59
N ILE A 114 16.66 -13.23 3.67
CA ILE A 114 15.91 -12.23 2.89
C ILE A 114 15.06 -11.35 3.81
N LEU A 115 14.36 -11.95 4.77
CA LEU A 115 13.53 -11.22 5.73
C LEU A 115 14.37 -10.32 6.63
N THR A 116 15.51 -10.81 7.10
CA THR A 116 16.44 -10.03 7.93
C THR A 116 17.07 -8.89 7.14
N LEU A 117 17.43 -9.11 5.87
CA LEU A 117 17.94 -8.08 4.98
C LEU A 117 16.93 -6.93 4.79
N ALA A 118 15.67 -7.26 4.49
CA ALA A 118 14.62 -6.26 4.31
C ALA A 118 14.28 -5.51 5.60
N LEU A 119 14.35 -6.22 6.74
CA LEU A 119 14.16 -5.61 8.05
C LEU A 119 15.31 -4.64 8.36
N ASN A 120 16.55 -5.06 8.21
CA ASN A 120 17.71 -4.25 8.55
C ASN A 120 17.81 -2.99 7.68
N ASP A 121 17.50 -3.08 6.38
CA ASP A 121 17.41 -1.91 5.49
C ASP A 121 16.35 -0.91 6.00
N ALA A 122 15.15 -1.41 6.34
CA ALA A 122 14.05 -0.56 6.83
C ALA A 122 14.30 0.05 8.22
N LEU A 123 14.99 -0.65 9.11
CA LEU A 123 15.23 -0.23 10.50
C LEU A 123 16.20 0.95 10.64
N THR A 124 16.88 1.35 9.55
CA THR A 124 17.75 2.53 9.56
C THR A 124 17.00 3.86 9.60
N TYR A 125 15.66 3.84 9.51
CA TYR A 125 14.84 5.04 9.48
C TYR A 125 14.87 5.80 10.81
N ASP A 126 15.40 7.03 10.80
CA ASP A 126 15.27 7.99 11.90
C ASP A 126 14.17 9.01 11.57
N LYS A 127 13.20 9.15 12.49
CA LYS A 127 12.09 10.09 12.37
C LYS A 127 12.54 11.54 12.50
N ALA A 128 13.55 11.82 13.33
CA ALA A 128 13.99 13.19 13.60
C ALA A 128 14.68 13.79 12.38
N SER A 129 15.61 13.06 11.78
CA SER A 129 16.31 13.47 10.57
C SER A 129 15.53 13.18 9.27
N LYS A 130 14.55 12.25 9.31
CA LYS A 130 13.88 11.66 8.14
C LYS A 130 14.86 10.97 7.18
N THR A 131 15.92 10.38 7.71
CA THR A 131 16.96 9.67 6.92
C THR A 131 16.90 8.16 7.15
N GLY A 132 17.41 7.39 6.19
CA GLY A 132 17.37 5.92 6.24
C GLY A 132 16.03 5.37 5.75
N GLY A 133 15.71 4.14 6.15
CA GLY A 133 14.51 3.41 5.73
C GLY A 133 14.79 2.46 4.55
N PRO A 134 13.74 1.86 3.96
CA PRO A 134 13.85 0.80 2.96
C PRO A 134 14.31 1.32 1.59
N ASN A 135 15.52 1.87 1.53
CA ASN A 135 16.09 2.54 0.36
C ASN A 135 17.15 1.69 -0.37
N GLY A 136 17.39 0.46 0.07
CA GLY A 136 18.39 -0.45 -0.49
C GLY A 136 19.84 -0.06 -0.19
N SER A 137 20.08 0.72 0.85
CA SER A 137 21.43 1.09 1.33
C SER A 137 22.20 -0.11 1.87
N VAL A 138 21.49 -1.12 2.38
CA VAL A 138 22.07 -2.37 2.91
C VAL A 138 22.98 -3.11 1.92
N ARG A 139 22.86 -2.86 0.61
CA ARG A 139 23.71 -3.47 -0.43
C ARG A 139 25.15 -2.93 -0.44
N PHE A 140 25.38 -1.75 0.12
CA PHE A 140 26.70 -1.12 0.07
C PHE A 140 27.67 -1.85 1.01
N SER A 141 28.92 -1.96 0.58
CA SER A 141 29.97 -2.70 1.30
C SER A 141 30.16 -2.20 2.74
N SER A 142 29.98 -0.91 2.98
CA SER A 142 30.06 -0.28 4.30
C SER A 142 28.92 -0.67 5.25
N GLU A 143 27.78 -1.08 4.72
CA GLU A 143 26.61 -1.43 5.52
C GLU A 143 26.46 -2.94 5.69
N ILE A 144 26.66 -3.71 4.62
CA ILE A 144 26.60 -5.18 4.68
C ILE A 144 27.71 -5.81 5.54
N SER A 145 28.83 -5.11 5.71
CA SER A 145 29.96 -5.58 6.55
C SER A 145 29.75 -5.35 8.04
N ARG A 146 28.70 -4.63 8.43
CA ARG A 146 28.38 -4.38 9.84
C ARG A 146 27.96 -5.69 10.55
N PRO A 147 28.19 -5.81 11.86
CA PRO A 147 27.92 -7.05 12.59
C PRO A 147 26.45 -7.48 12.54
N GLU A 148 25.50 -6.54 12.48
CA GLU A 148 24.06 -6.80 12.35
C GLU A 148 23.67 -7.45 11.02
N ASN A 149 24.50 -7.28 9.98
CA ASN A 149 24.26 -7.74 8.62
C ASN A 149 25.07 -9.00 8.26
N LYS A 150 25.68 -9.65 9.26
CA LYS A 150 26.50 -10.84 9.06
C LYS A 150 25.68 -12.00 8.48
N GLY A 151 26.16 -12.59 7.39
CA GLY A 151 25.53 -13.74 6.73
C GLY A 151 24.42 -13.38 5.75
N LEU A 152 24.15 -12.10 5.51
CA LEU A 152 23.14 -11.64 4.54
C LEU A 152 23.67 -11.55 3.10
N SER A 153 24.97 -11.74 2.89
CA SER A 153 25.60 -11.73 1.56
C SER A 153 24.99 -12.76 0.62
N VAL A 154 24.62 -13.94 1.14
CA VAL A 154 23.99 -15.01 0.34
C VAL A 154 22.62 -14.56 -0.19
N ALA A 155 21.85 -13.82 0.62
CA ALA A 155 20.57 -13.26 0.18
C ALA A 155 20.79 -12.18 -0.89
N LEU A 156 21.76 -11.28 -0.70
CA LEU A 156 22.10 -10.26 -1.70
C LEU A 156 22.50 -10.87 -3.05
N THR A 157 23.32 -11.91 -3.07
CA THR A 157 23.71 -12.58 -4.32
C THR A 157 22.50 -13.14 -5.07
N LEU A 158 21.57 -13.80 -4.37
CA LEU A 158 20.33 -14.28 -4.97
C LEU A 158 19.48 -13.14 -5.55
N LEU A 159 19.38 -12.02 -4.83
CA LEU A 159 18.66 -10.85 -5.30
C LEU A 159 19.33 -10.20 -6.52
N GLU A 160 20.66 -10.13 -6.55
CA GLU A 160 21.40 -9.63 -7.72
C GLU A 160 21.20 -10.50 -8.96
N GLU A 161 21.14 -11.82 -8.81
CA GLU A 161 20.83 -12.75 -9.90
C GLU A 161 19.39 -12.54 -10.39
N ALA A 162 18.42 -12.53 -9.48
CA ALA A 162 17.01 -12.27 -9.81
C ALA A 162 16.82 -10.90 -10.47
N ARG A 163 17.56 -9.88 -10.03
CA ARG A 163 17.56 -8.55 -10.62
C ARG A 163 18.03 -8.56 -12.07
N LYS A 164 19.14 -9.24 -12.38
CA LYS A 164 19.66 -9.34 -13.74
C LYS A 164 18.62 -9.97 -14.68
N GLU A 165 17.91 -10.98 -14.19
CA GLU A 165 16.81 -11.60 -14.92
C GLU A 165 15.65 -10.59 -15.12
N ILE A 166 15.21 -9.92 -14.06
CA ILE A 166 14.14 -8.90 -14.11
C ILE A 166 14.47 -7.77 -15.10
N ASP A 167 15.68 -7.24 -15.02
CA ASP A 167 16.15 -6.13 -15.83
C ASP A 167 16.25 -6.53 -17.32
N SER A 168 16.43 -7.83 -17.63
CA SER A 168 16.52 -8.33 -19.01
C SER A 168 15.19 -8.27 -19.78
N TYR A 169 14.06 -8.41 -19.09
CA TYR A 169 12.72 -8.34 -19.69
C TYR A 169 11.94 -7.06 -19.32
N SER A 170 12.55 -6.17 -18.53
CA SER A 170 11.92 -4.91 -18.14
C SER A 170 11.81 -3.97 -19.34
N LYS A 171 10.59 -3.47 -19.58
CA LYS A 171 10.31 -2.46 -20.61
C LYS A 171 10.46 -1.02 -20.08
N GLY A 172 10.50 -0.86 -18.76
CA GLY A 172 10.42 0.44 -18.07
C GLY A 172 11.73 0.89 -17.41
N GLY A 173 12.86 0.26 -17.76
CA GLY A 173 14.15 0.48 -17.09
C GLY A 173 14.41 -0.49 -15.94
N PRO A 174 15.60 -0.41 -15.32
CA PRO A 174 16.00 -1.36 -14.28
C PRO A 174 15.19 -1.18 -13.00
N ILE A 175 14.89 -2.28 -12.31
CA ILE A 175 14.22 -2.24 -11.00
C ILE A 175 15.17 -1.64 -9.95
N SER A 176 14.61 -0.83 -9.05
CA SER A 176 15.37 -0.29 -7.92
C SER A 176 15.72 -1.42 -6.94
N PHE A 177 16.85 -1.28 -6.25
CA PHE A 177 17.26 -2.29 -5.27
C PHE A 177 16.36 -2.26 -4.02
N ALA A 178 15.83 -1.08 -3.68
CA ALA A 178 14.84 -0.89 -2.63
C ALA A 178 13.59 -1.75 -2.87
N ASP A 179 12.96 -1.59 -4.04
CA ASP A 179 11.74 -2.34 -4.40
C ASP A 179 12.00 -3.84 -4.47
N LEU A 180 13.16 -4.22 -5.01
CA LEU A 180 13.57 -5.61 -5.13
C LEU A 180 13.65 -6.29 -3.75
N ILE A 181 14.29 -5.65 -2.77
CA ILE A 181 14.40 -6.19 -1.40
C ILE A 181 12.99 -6.37 -0.80
N GLN A 182 12.11 -5.38 -0.95
CA GLN A 182 10.76 -5.45 -0.37
C GLN A 182 9.87 -6.47 -1.09
N TYR A 183 9.96 -6.61 -2.41
CA TYR A 183 9.25 -7.67 -3.15
C TYR A 183 9.79 -9.06 -2.80
N ALA A 184 11.09 -9.20 -2.57
CA ALA A 184 11.67 -10.46 -2.13
C ALA A 184 11.18 -10.84 -0.73
N ALA A 185 11.15 -9.89 0.20
CA ALA A 185 10.58 -10.10 1.53
C ALA A 185 9.09 -10.48 1.46
N GLN A 186 8.31 -9.80 0.64
CA GLN A 186 6.91 -10.16 0.41
C GLN A 186 6.77 -11.60 -0.11
N SER A 187 7.60 -12.00 -1.06
CA SER A 187 7.59 -13.35 -1.64
C SER A 187 8.04 -14.40 -0.63
N ALA A 188 9.03 -14.08 0.20
CA ALA A 188 9.51 -14.92 1.29
C ALA A 188 8.43 -15.14 2.35
N ILE A 189 7.70 -14.09 2.77
CA ILE A 189 6.56 -14.21 3.70
C ILE A 189 5.49 -15.16 3.11
N LYS A 190 5.13 -14.96 1.84
CA LYS A 190 4.17 -15.85 1.16
C LYS A 190 4.63 -17.30 1.13
N ALA A 191 5.92 -17.55 0.91
CA ALA A 191 6.49 -18.90 0.95
C ALA A 191 6.35 -19.52 2.35
N THR A 192 6.57 -18.76 3.43
CA THR A 192 6.37 -19.28 4.81
C THR A 192 4.91 -19.61 5.12
N PHE A 193 3.97 -18.83 4.60
CA PHE A 193 2.53 -19.08 4.75
C PHE A 193 2.10 -20.32 3.97
N LEU A 194 2.58 -20.46 2.74
CA LEU A 194 2.36 -21.65 1.93
C LEU A 194 2.93 -22.90 2.61
N ALA A 195 4.17 -22.86 3.10
CA ALA A 195 4.77 -23.96 3.84
C ALA A 195 3.97 -24.35 5.08
N SER A 196 3.40 -23.36 5.79
CA SER A 196 2.53 -23.60 6.93
C SER A 196 1.19 -24.22 6.53
N ALA A 197 0.61 -23.84 5.39
CA ALA A 197 -0.60 -24.46 4.86
C ALA A 197 -0.36 -25.93 4.48
N ILE A 198 0.73 -26.22 3.76
CA ILE A 198 1.12 -27.59 3.40
C ILE A 198 1.34 -28.44 4.65
N ARG A 199 2.04 -27.90 5.66
CA ARG A 199 2.23 -28.58 6.95
C ARG A 199 0.91 -28.90 7.66
N LYS A 200 -0.05 -27.97 7.64
CA LYS A 200 -1.40 -28.17 8.20
C LYS A 200 -2.21 -29.22 7.42
N CYS A 201 -1.93 -29.40 6.13
CA CYS A 201 -2.54 -30.43 5.29
C CYS A 201 -1.80 -31.79 5.36
N GLY A 202 -0.95 -32.01 6.37
CA GLY A 202 -0.24 -33.27 6.55
C GLY A 202 0.85 -33.51 5.48
N GLY A 203 1.40 -32.45 4.90
CA GLY A 203 2.41 -32.55 3.84
C GLY A 203 1.83 -32.69 2.42
N ASN A 204 0.50 -32.72 2.26
CA ASN A 204 -0.11 -32.73 0.93
C ASN A 204 -0.03 -31.34 0.28
N GLU A 205 0.78 -31.22 -0.77
CA GLU A 205 1.03 -29.95 -1.45
C GLU A 205 -0.21 -29.36 -2.12
N GLU A 206 -0.99 -30.16 -2.83
CA GLU A 206 -2.20 -29.71 -3.55
C GLU A 206 -3.23 -29.11 -2.60
N LYS A 207 -3.51 -29.82 -1.49
CA LYS A 207 -4.41 -29.34 -0.44
C LYS A 207 -3.85 -28.10 0.25
N GLY A 208 -2.53 -28.06 0.47
CA GLY A 208 -1.85 -26.91 1.04
C GLY A 208 -1.95 -25.66 0.16
N ILE A 209 -1.76 -25.80 -1.15
CA ILE A 209 -1.89 -24.71 -2.13
C ILE A 209 -3.35 -24.24 -2.19
N LEU A 210 -4.32 -25.15 -2.20
CA LEU A 210 -5.74 -24.78 -2.18
C LEU A 210 -6.09 -24.01 -0.90
N LEU A 211 -5.64 -24.50 0.25
CA LEU A 211 -5.86 -23.85 1.54
C LEU A 211 -5.20 -22.46 1.60
N TYR A 212 -3.97 -22.33 1.13
CA TYR A 212 -3.25 -21.05 1.05
C TYR A 212 -3.92 -20.09 0.06
N THR A 213 -4.42 -20.57 -1.07
CA THR A 213 -5.10 -19.72 -2.06
C THR A 213 -6.38 -19.13 -1.47
N ALA A 214 -7.13 -19.93 -0.71
CA ALA A 214 -8.36 -19.49 -0.05
C ALA A 214 -8.11 -18.58 1.17
N TYR A 215 -7.12 -18.89 2.01
CA TYR A 215 -6.95 -18.26 3.34
C TYR A 215 -5.58 -17.57 3.56
N GLY A 216 -4.75 -17.45 2.52
CA GLY A 216 -3.41 -16.86 2.59
C GLY A 216 -3.39 -15.33 2.67
N SER A 217 -4.56 -14.69 2.89
CA SER A 217 -4.70 -13.23 3.00
C SER A 217 -4.08 -12.45 1.83
N ASN A 218 -4.14 -13.01 0.60
CA ASN A 218 -3.58 -12.37 -0.60
C ASN A 218 -4.13 -10.95 -0.83
N GLY A 219 -5.38 -10.70 -0.41
CA GLY A 219 -6.00 -9.37 -0.46
C GLY A 219 -5.44 -8.34 0.52
N GLN A 220 -4.91 -8.74 1.69
CA GLN A 220 -4.32 -7.79 2.66
C GLN A 220 -2.98 -7.24 2.17
N VAL A 221 -2.24 -8.05 1.41
CA VAL A 221 -0.93 -7.70 0.83
C VAL A 221 -1.08 -6.73 -0.37
N SER A 222 -2.31 -6.43 -0.79
CA SER A 222 -2.59 -5.46 -1.87
C SER A 222 -2.09 -4.06 -1.52
N LEU A 223 -2.23 -3.62 -0.26
CA LEU A 223 -1.73 -2.31 0.19
C LEU A 223 -0.21 -2.22 0.07
N LEU A 224 0.52 -3.29 0.45
CA LEU A 224 1.98 -3.35 0.30
C LEU A 224 2.40 -3.28 -1.17
N THR A 225 1.63 -3.91 -2.07
CA THR A 225 1.88 -3.83 -3.52
C THR A 225 1.66 -2.41 -4.07
N TRP A 226 0.71 -1.67 -3.49
CA TRP A 226 0.45 -0.26 -3.80
C TRP A 226 1.49 0.69 -3.19
N LEU A 227 2.03 0.38 -2.02
CA LEU A 227 2.99 1.26 -1.33
C LEU A 227 4.37 1.24 -1.97
N ILE A 228 4.84 0.05 -2.39
CA ILE A 228 6.09 -0.11 -3.18
C ILE A 228 5.98 0.61 -4.56
N VAL A 229 4.80 1.08 -4.94
CA VAL A 229 4.54 1.74 -6.23
C VAL A 229 4.59 3.26 -6.17
N MET A 230 4.46 3.87 -5.01
CA MET A 230 4.26 5.32 -4.91
C MET A 230 5.55 6.12 -4.74
N GLU A 231 6.70 5.44 -4.59
CA GLU A 231 8.04 6.04 -4.55
C GLU A 231 8.75 5.88 -5.90
#